data_AF-A0A7J6X541-F1
#
_entry.id   AF-A0A7J6X541-F1
#
_cell.length_a   1.000
_cell.length_b   1.000
_cell.length_c   1.000
_cell.angle_alpha   90.00
_cell.angle_beta   90.00
_cell.angle_gamma   90.00
#
_symmetry.space_group_name_H-M   'P 1'
#
loop_
_entity.id
_entity.type
_entity.pdbx_description
1 polymer ?
#
loop_
_entity_poly.entity_id
_entity_poly.type
_entity_poly.pdbx_seq_one_letter_code
_entity_poly.pdbx_strand_id
1 'polypeptide(L)'
;MALNMKTLTQALAKTAAVIEKTVSTTVQEVTGPKPLQDFDLLDQIGSGGPGLLWKLYSAKPRSTSSQYPIVCVWVLDKRSISEARAKAGLSKAAEDAFFDIIRADAAKLVRLRHPGVVHVVQGLDETKNAMAMVTEPLFASVANALGMVDNIVNIPKELKGMVSFMQVEIQL
;
A
#
# COMPACT_ATOMS: atom_id res chain seq x y z
N MET A 1 1.07 -38.64 -41.36
CA MET A 1 0.80 -37.30 -40.81
C MET A 1 1.69 -37.10 -39.60
N ALA A 2 2.66 -36.19 -39.67
CA ALA A 2 3.59 -35.94 -38.58
C ALA A 2 2.94 -35.04 -37.53
N LEU A 3 2.92 -35.46 -36.26
CA LEU A 3 2.49 -34.61 -35.15
C LEU A 3 3.44 -33.39 -35.06
N ASN A 4 2.87 -32.19 -35.12
CA ASN A 4 3.61 -30.94 -35.00
C ASN A 4 3.99 -30.70 -33.52
N MET A 5 5.18 -31.16 -33.12
CA MET A 5 5.71 -31.06 -31.75
C MET A 5 5.75 -29.61 -31.21
N LYS A 6 5.81 -28.60 -32.07
CA LYS A 6 5.86 -27.19 -31.64
C LYS A 6 4.56 -26.74 -30.96
N THR A 7 3.42 -27.29 -31.39
CA THR A 7 2.09 -26.93 -30.84
C THR A 7 1.86 -27.54 -29.45
N LEU A 8 2.40 -28.75 -29.22
CA LEU A 8 2.27 -29.46 -27.94
C LEU A 8 3.09 -28.80 -26.82
N THR A 9 4.33 -28.37 -27.12
CA THR A 9 5.16 -27.62 -26.17
C THR A 9 4.55 -26.28 -25.79
N GLN A 10 3.95 -25.58 -26.76
CA GLN A 10 3.29 -24.29 -26.51
C GLN A 10 2.02 -24.45 -25.67
N ALA A 11 1.26 -25.53 -25.86
CA ALA A 11 0.11 -25.85 -25.02
C ALA A 11 0.52 -26.11 -23.57
N LEU A 12 1.55 -26.94 -23.34
CA LEU A 12 2.07 -27.21 -21.98
C LEU A 12 2.58 -25.96 -21.28
N ALA A 13 3.34 -25.10 -21.99
CA ALA A 13 3.84 -23.84 -21.45
C ALA A 13 2.70 -22.88 -21.06
N LYS A 14 1.64 -22.81 -21.88
CA LYS A 14 0.45 -22.00 -21.57
C LYS A 14 -0.28 -22.55 -20.34
N THR A 15 -0.44 -23.86 -20.23
CA THR A 15 -1.11 -24.48 -19.06
C THR A 15 -0.29 -24.25 -17.78
N ALA A 16 1.03 -24.39 -17.82
CA ALA A 16 1.92 -24.10 -16.69
C ALA A 16 1.82 -22.64 -16.24
N ALA A 17 1.85 -21.69 -17.17
CA ALA A 17 1.69 -20.26 -16.86
C ALA A 17 0.30 -19.93 -16.27
N VAL A 18 -0.76 -20.61 -16.73
CA VAL A 18 -2.11 -20.46 -16.15
C VAL A 18 -2.18 -21.05 -14.74
N ILE A 19 -1.53 -22.19 -14.50
CA ILE A 19 -1.46 -22.81 -13.17
C ILE A 19 -0.67 -21.93 -12.20
N GLU A 20 0.51 -21.43 -12.58
CA GLU A 20 1.31 -20.51 -11.75
C GLU A 20 0.53 -19.23 -11.42
N LYS A 21 -0.17 -18.66 -12.41
CA LYS A 21 -1.02 -17.48 -12.21
C LYS A 21 -2.17 -17.78 -11.27
N THR A 22 -2.82 -18.95 -11.41
CA THR A 22 -3.92 -19.35 -10.53
C THR A 22 -3.44 -19.57 -9.10
N VAL A 23 -2.35 -20.33 -8.91
CA VAL A 23 -1.75 -20.59 -7.58
C VAL A 23 -1.28 -19.31 -6.90
N SER A 24 -0.63 -18.39 -7.63
CA SER A 24 -0.24 -17.10 -7.07
C SER A 24 -1.46 -16.27 -6.65
N THR A 25 -2.56 -16.34 -7.41
CA THR A 25 -3.79 -15.58 -7.11
C THR A 25 -4.48 -16.12 -5.87
N THR A 26 -4.57 -17.45 -5.69
CA THR A 26 -5.20 -18.05 -4.50
C THR A 26 -4.38 -17.83 -3.23
N VAL A 27 -3.04 -17.83 -3.32
CA VAL A 27 -2.17 -17.55 -2.18
C VAL A 27 -2.33 -16.09 -1.73
N GLN A 28 -2.31 -15.12 -2.67
CA GLN A 28 -2.52 -13.71 -2.36
C GLN A 28 -3.89 -13.40 -1.74
N GLU A 29 -4.95 -14.16 -2.05
CA GLU A 29 -6.25 -14.00 -1.39
C GLU A 29 -6.24 -14.38 0.10
N VAL A 30 -5.38 -15.33 0.50
CA VAL A 30 -5.29 -15.82 1.89
C VAL A 30 -4.25 -15.03 2.70
N THR A 31 -3.17 -14.57 2.05
CA THR A 31 -2.04 -13.89 2.73
C THR A 31 -1.99 -12.37 2.54
N GLY A 32 -2.88 -11.80 1.73
CA GLY A 32 -2.96 -10.36 1.47
C GLY A 32 -1.94 -9.89 0.41
N PRO A 33 -1.83 -8.57 0.18
CA PRO A 33 -0.87 -8.01 -0.78
C PRO A 33 0.58 -8.37 -0.45
N LYS A 34 1.45 -8.50 -1.46
CA LYS A 34 2.87 -8.84 -1.31
C LYS A 34 3.63 -7.99 -0.26
N PRO A 35 3.46 -6.65 -0.20
CA PRO A 35 4.05 -5.85 0.88
C PRO A 35 3.72 -6.32 2.30
N LEU A 36 2.55 -6.91 2.53
CA LEU A 36 2.18 -7.44 3.85
C LEU A 36 2.79 -8.81 4.13
N GLN A 37 3.24 -9.52 3.10
CA GLN A 37 3.92 -10.79 3.21
C GLN A 37 5.42 -10.59 3.42
N ASP A 38 6.02 -9.67 2.66
CA ASP A 38 7.48 -9.44 2.62
C ASP A 38 8.00 -8.65 3.83
N PHE A 39 7.12 -7.93 4.53
CA PHE A 39 7.48 -7.04 5.64
C PHE A 39 6.70 -7.37 6.90
N ASP A 40 7.33 -7.15 8.05
CA ASP A 40 6.73 -7.27 9.37
C ASP A 40 6.31 -5.89 9.86
N LEU A 41 5.00 -5.66 9.93
CA LEU A 41 4.43 -4.40 10.38
C LEU A 41 4.70 -4.18 11.86
N LEU A 42 5.18 -2.99 12.19
CA LEU A 42 5.36 -2.49 13.55
C LEU A 42 4.20 -1.53 13.86
N ASP A 43 4.52 -0.37 14.40
CA ASP A 43 3.55 0.64 14.78
C ASP A 43 3.02 1.44 13.58
N GLN A 44 1.75 1.84 13.67
CA GLN A 44 1.19 2.82 12.75
C GLN A 44 1.82 4.18 13.04
N ILE A 45 2.63 4.68 12.11
CA ILE A 45 3.30 5.98 12.22
C ILE A 45 2.45 7.14 11.71
N GLY A 46 1.36 6.84 11.00
CA GLY A 46 0.49 7.88 10.49
C GLY A 46 -0.60 7.40 9.55
N SER A 47 -1.12 8.36 8.81
CA SER A 47 -2.05 8.19 7.71
C SER A 47 -1.77 9.23 6.62
N GLY A 48 -2.13 8.94 5.37
CA GLY A 48 -1.88 9.88 4.30
C GLY A 48 -2.68 9.63 3.02
N GLY A 49 -2.26 10.35 1.98
CA GLY A 49 -2.89 10.34 0.66
C GLY A 49 -4.35 10.84 0.66
N PRO A 50 -5.07 10.61 -0.44
CA PRO A 50 -6.43 11.12 -0.61
C PRO A 50 -7.37 10.66 0.53
N GLY A 51 -7.99 11.62 1.20
CA GLY A 51 -8.92 11.37 2.31
C GLY A 51 -8.27 10.77 3.57
N LEU A 52 -6.93 10.78 3.67
CA LEU A 52 -6.17 10.10 4.73
C LEU A 52 -6.49 8.59 4.84
N LEU A 53 -6.88 7.97 3.73
CA LEU A 53 -7.31 6.58 3.72
C LEU A 53 -6.14 5.58 3.73
N TRP A 54 -4.93 6.03 3.41
CA TRP A 54 -3.74 5.24 3.63
C TRP A 54 -3.38 5.22 5.10
N LYS A 55 -3.17 4.03 5.65
CA LYS A 55 -2.51 3.85 6.94
C LYS A 55 -1.03 3.63 6.68
N LEU A 56 -0.19 4.34 7.41
CA LEU A 56 1.27 4.28 7.29
C LEU A 56 1.82 3.50 8.47
N TYR A 57 2.53 2.42 8.19
CA TYR A 57 3.16 1.59 9.19
C TYR A 57 4.67 1.61 9.03
N SER A 58 5.38 1.78 10.14
CA SER A 58 6.79 1.38 10.17
C SER A 58 6.86 -0.13 10.03
N ALA A 59 7.78 -0.65 9.23
CA ALA A 59 7.92 -2.09 9.06
C ALA A 59 9.37 -2.50 8.88
N LYS A 60 9.67 -3.76 9.21
CA LYS A 60 10.97 -4.38 8.98
C LYS A 60 10.89 -5.40 7.84
N PRO A 61 11.83 -5.39 6.89
CA PRO A 61 11.91 -6.44 5.88
C PRO A 61 12.11 -7.80 6.55
N ARG A 62 11.38 -8.83 6.11
CA ARG A 62 11.61 -10.21 6.57
C ARG A 62 12.87 -10.81 5.95
N SER A 63 13.27 -10.32 4.78
CA SER A 63 14.53 -10.69 4.14
C SER A 63 15.69 -9.82 4.64
N THR A 64 16.82 -10.44 4.93
CA THR A 64 18.06 -9.76 5.36
C THR A 64 18.77 -9.00 4.24
N SER A 65 18.33 -9.12 2.98
CA SER A 65 18.95 -8.49 1.81
C SER A 65 18.34 -7.12 1.42
N SER A 66 17.49 -6.55 2.27
CA SER A 66 16.82 -5.28 1.98
C SER A 66 17.78 -4.09 2.08
N GLN A 67 17.65 -3.14 1.15
CA GLN A 67 18.42 -1.89 1.13
C GLN A 67 18.19 -1.04 2.38
N TYR A 68 17.00 -1.10 2.96
CA TYR A 68 16.62 -0.32 4.14
C TYR A 68 16.33 -1.25 5.33
N PRO A 69 16.87 -0.96 6.54
CA PRO A 69 16.60 -1.75 7.74
C PRO A 69 15.18 -1.53 8.28
N ILE A 70 14.59 -0.38 7.99
CA ILE A 70 13.21 -0.01 8.31
C ILE A 70 12.63 0.63 7.05
N VAL A 71 11.36 0.35 6.76
CA VAL A 71 10.60 0.93 5.64
C VAL A 71 9.26 1.48 6.12
N CYS A 72 8.55 2.18 5.24
CA CYS A 72 7.16 2.55 5.47
C CYS A 72 6.26 1.72 4.55
N VAL A 73 5.35 0.94 5.13
CA VAL A 73 4.32 0.21 4.41
C VAL A 73 3.04 1.02 4.42
N TRP A 74 2.55 1.33 3.24
CA TRP A 74 1.28 2.01 3.02
C TRP A 74 0.20 0.94 2.84
N VAL A 75 -0.85 0.97 3.65
CA VAL A 75 -1.95 0.00 3.60
C VAL A 75 -3.28 0.71 3.45
N LEU A 76 -4.08 0.26 2.50
CA LEU A 76 -5.42 0.76 2.27
C LEU A 76 -6.40 -0.40 2.24
N ASP A 77 -7.34 -0.39 3.19
CA ASP A 77 -8.37 -1.42 3.33
C ASP A 77 -9.60 -1.06 2.49
N LYS A 78 -9.79 -1.80 1.40
CA LYS A 78 -10.92 -1.58 0.50
C LYS A 78 -12.24 -1.95 1.13
N ARG A 79 -12.26 -2.97 2.00
CA ARG A 79 -13.51 -3.41 2.65
C ARG A 79 -14.07 -2.28 3.51
N SER A 80 -13.22 -1.63 4.31
CA SER A 80 -13.59 -0.46 5.10
C SER A 80 -14.15 0.67 4.22
N ILE A 81 -13.55 0.91 3.05
CA ILE A 81 -14.03 1.92 2.09
C ILE A 81 -15.36 1.52 1.47
N SER A 82 -15.53 0.28 1.04
CA SER A 82 -16.78 -0.23 0.47
C SER A 82 -17.93 -0.14 1.49
N GLU A 83 -17.66 -0.45 2.76
CA GLU A 83 -18.63 -0.35 3.85
C GLU A 83 -18.98 1.12 4.15
N ALA A 84 -18.00 2.02 4.17
CA ALA A 84 -18.23 3.46 4.33
C ALA A 84 -19.03 4.04 3.16
N ARG A 85 -18.70 3.66 1.92
CA ARG A 85 -19.44 4.02 0.71
C ARG A 85 -20.89 3.59 0.82
N ALA A 86 -21.14 2.33 1.20
CA ALA A 86 -22.49 1.80 1.33
C ALA A 86 -23.31 2.57 2.38
N LYS A 87 -22.71 2.89 3.52
CA LYS A 87 -23.34 3.71 4.58
C LYS A 87 -23.63 5.14 4.13
N ALA A 88 -22.76 5.72 3.31
CA ALA A 88 -22.90 7.08 2.79
C ALA A 88 -23.82 7.16 1.56
N GLY A 89 -24.34 6.04 1.05
CA GLY A 89 -25.20 6.01 -0.14
C GLY A 89 -24.47 6.37 -1.45
N LEU A 90 -23.14 6.27 -1.48
CA LEU A 90 -22.34 6.58 -2.68
C LEU A 90 -22.43 5.45 -3.71
N SER A 91 -22.36 5.83 -4.99
CA SER A 91 -22.36 4.88 -6.11
C SER A 91 -21.08 4.05 -6.15
N LYS A 92 -21.19 2.80 -6.60
CA LYS A 92 -20.02 1.93 -6.80
C LYS A 92 -19.03 2.52 -7.81
N ALA A 93 -19.52 3.22 -8.83
CA ALA A 93 -18.69 3.91 -9.82
C ALA A 93 -17.78 4.97 -9.20
N ALA A 94 -18.21 5.68 -8.15
CA ALA A 94 -17.37 6.64 -7.45
C ALA A 94 -16.22 5.98 -6.69
N GLU A 95 -16.46 4.80 -6.10
CA GLU A 95 -15.42 3.99 -5.44
C GLU A 95 -14.44 3.40 -6.46
N ASP A 96 -14.92 2.87 -7.58
CA ASP A 96 -14.06 2.34 -8.63
C ASP A 96 -13.15 3.45 -9.20
N ALA A 97 -13.70 4.65 -9.45
CA ALA A 97 -12.93 5.82 -9.88
C ALA A 97 -11.91 6.28 -8.83
N PHE A 98 -12.27 6.19 -7.54
CA PHE A 98 -11.33 6.48 -6.46
C PHE A 98 -10.13 5.50 -6.46
N PHE A 99 -10.39 4.21 -6.63
CA PHE A 99 -9.32 3.21 -6.76
C PHE A 99 -8.49 3.38 -8.04
N ASP A 100 -9.08 3.85 -9.14
CA ASP A 100 -8.36 4.18 -10.37
C ASP A 100 -7.34 5.30 -10.16
N ILE A 101 -7.72 6.36 -9.44
CA ILE A 101 -6.83 7.47 -9.08
C ILE A 101 -5.65 6.93 -8.25
N ILE A 102 -5.94 6.11 -7.25
CA ILE A 102 -4.90 5.52 -6.40
C ILE A 102 -3.90 4.71 -7.22
N ARG A 103 -4.38 3.84 -8.12
CA ARG A 103 -3.50 3.04 -9.00
C ARG A 103 -2.65 3.93 -9.90
N ALA A 104 -3.26 4.97 -10.48
CA ALA A 104 -2.55 5.90 -11.34
C ALA A 104 -1.44 6.66 -10.59
N ASP A 105 -1.72 7.12 -9.37
CA ASP A 105 -0.75 7.87 -8.57
C ASP A 105 0.38 7.00 -8.06
N ALA A 106 0.08 5.77 -7.61
CA ALA A 106 1.10 4.80 -7.24
C ALA A 106 2.04 4.48 -8.42
N ALA A 107 1.48 4.27 -9.62
CA ALA A 107 2.25 3.99 -10.83
C ALA A 107 3.16 5.16 -11.23
N LYS A 108 2.71 6.41 -11.05
CA LYS A 108 3.55 7.60 -11.26
C LYS A 108 4.67 7.68 -10.22
N LEU A 109 4.35 7.47 -8.95
CA LEU A 109 5.30 7.60 -7.84
C LEU A 109 6.51 6.67 -8.01
N VAL A 110 6.29 5.43 -8.48
CA VAL A 110 7.37 4.46 -8.78
C VAL A 110 8.38 4.99 -9.79
N ARG A 111 7.95 5.84 -10.73
CA ARG A 111 8.78 6.36 -11.82
C ARG A 111 9.51 7.66 -11.45
N LEU A 112 9.13 8.31 -10.35
CA LEU A 112 9.78 9.52 -9.89
C LEU A 112 11.13 9.18 -9.24
N ARG A 113 12.15 9.97 -9.58
CA ARG A 113 13.52 9.86 -9.07
C ARG A 113 14.02 11.28 -8.77
N HIS A 114 13.68 11.77 -7.59
CA HIS A 114 14.05 13.12 -7.15
C HIS A 114 14.34 13.09 -5.63
N PRO A 115 15.38 13.79 -5.14
CA PRO A 115 15.73 13.77 -3.70
C PRO A 115 14.62 14.26 -2.78
N GLY A 116 13.75 15.14 -3.28
CA GLY A 116 12.58 15.65 -2.54
C GLY A 116 11.31 14.81 -2.70
N VAL A 117 11.36 13.65 -3.36
CA VAL A 117 10.20 12.77 -3.57
C VAL A 117 10.53 11.41 -2.96
N VAL A 118 9.61 10.91 -2.14
CA VAL A 118 9.78 9.63 -1.46
C VAL A 118 10.06 8.50 -2.45
N HIS A 119 11.09 7.71 -2.18
CA HIS A 119 11.43 6.57 -3.01
C HIS A 119 10.51 5.38 -2.73
N VAL A 120 9.95 4.79 -3.80
CA VAL A 120 9.17 3.55 -3.71
C VAL A 120 10.09 2.35 -3.76
N VAL A 121 10.14 1.59 -2.66
CA VAL A 121 10.92 0.35 -2.50
C VAL A 121 10.20 -0.83 -3.16
N GLN A 122 8.88 -0.92 -2.98
CA GLN A 122 8.04 -1.93 -3.62
C GLN A 122 6.76 -1.28 -4.13
N GLY A 123 6.47 -1.52 -5.42
CA GLY A 123 5.28 -0.96 -6.08
C GLY A 123 3.97 -1.46 -5.48
N LEU A 124 2.87 -0.81 -5.88
CA LEU A 124 1.52 -1.16 -5.43
C LEU A 124 1.16 -2.60 -5.84
N ASP A 125 0.82 -3.41 -4.84
CA ASP A 125 0.17 -4.70 -5.01
C ASP A 125 -1.26 -4.62 -4.49
N GLU A 126 -2.19 -5.18 -5.25
CA GLU A 126 -3.62 -5.04 -5.02
C GLU A 126 -4.29 -6.41 -4.97
N THR A 127 -5.09 -6.61 -3.92
CA THR A 127 -5.95 -7.78 -3.76
C THR A 127 -7.41 -7.34 -3.75
N LYS A 128 -8.34 -8.30 -3.62
CA LYS A 128 -9.77 -8.01 -3.48
C LYS A 128 -10.08 -7.12 -2.26
N ASN A 129 -9.34 -7.30 -1.17
CA ASN A 129 -9.66 -6.68 0.12
C ASN A 129 -8.75 -5.49 0.47
N ALA A 130 -7.54 -5.43 -0.08
CA ALA A 130 -6.57 -4.41 0.30
C ALA A 130 -5.64 -4.01 -0.85
N MET A 131 -5.07 -2.82 -0.72
CA MET A 131 -3.98 -2.27 -1.52
C MET A 131 -2.79 -1.99 -0.62
N ALA A 132 -1.58 -2.33 -1.06
CA ALA A 132 -0.38 -1.98 -0.30
C ALA A 132 0.80 -1.61 -1.21
N MET A 133 1.65 -0.72 -0.74
CA MET A 133 2.95 -0.40 -1.36
C MET A 133 3.99 -0.11 -0.28
N VAL A 134 5.27 -0.08 -0.65
CA VAL A 134 6.36 0.17 0.30
C VAL A 134 7.23 1.30 -0.19
N THR A 135 7.53 2.23 0.71
CA THR A 135 8.46 3.32 0.47
C THR A 135 9.65 3.24 1.41
N GLU A 136 10.65 4.08 1.18
CA GLU A 136 11.69 4.35 2.16
C GLU A 136 11.07 4.78 3.50
N PRO A 137 11.80 4.65 4.63
CA PRO A 137 11.27 4.96 5.94
C PRO A 137 10.78 6.41 6.01
N LEU A 138 9.56 6.58 6.51
CA LEU A 138 8.93 7.86 6.76
C LEU A 138 8.81 8.07 8.26
N PHE A 139 8.87 9.33 8.68
CA PHE A 139 8.62 9.70 10.06
C PHE A 139 7.12 9.90 10.32
N ALA A 140 6.49 10.77 9.52
CA ALA A 140 5.07 11.11 9.62
C ALA A 140 4.56 11.67 8.30
N SER A 141 3.24 11.78 8.15
CA SER A 141 2.65 12.64 7.12
C SER A 141 2.50 14.08 7.66
N VAL A 142 2.54 15.05 6.75
CA VAL A 142 2.32 16.47 7.08
C VAL A 142 0.94 16.69 7.71
N ALA A 143 -0.09 15.99 7.22
CA ALA A 143 -1.43 16.08 7.79
C ALA A 143 -1.45 15.64 9.26
N ASN A 144 -0.74 14.55 9.60
CA ASN A 144 -0.65 14.10 10.99
C ASN A 144 0.18 15.06 11.86
N ALA A 145 1.25 15.65 11.31
CA ALA A 145 2.04 16.67 12.02
C ALA A 145 1.20 17.92 12.34
N LEU A 146 0.25 18.28 11.47
CA LEU A 146 -0.73 19.35 11.68
C LEU A 146 -1.90 18.96 12.60
N GLY A 147 -1.87 17.76 13.19
CA GLY A 147 -2.87 17.31 14.16
C GLY A 147 -4.06 16.54 13.56
N MET A 148 -4.08 16.25 12.26
CA MET A 148 -5.12 15.40 11.67
C MET A 148 -4.81 13.93 11.97
N VAL A 149 -5.37 13.39 13.05
CA VAL A 149 -5.05 12.05 13.57
C VAL A 149 -6.29 11.18 13.85
N ASP A 150 -7.47 11.58 13.36
CA ASP A 150 -8.77 10.95 13.66
C ASP A 150 -8.85 9.47 13.27
N ASN A 151 -8.03 9.04 12.32
CA ASN A 151 -7.94 7.69 11.77
C ASN A 151 -6.74 6.88 12.32
N ILE A 152 -6.03 7.41 13.31
CA ILE A 152 -4.94 6.74 14.01
C ILE A 152 -5.44 6.35 15.39
N VAL A 153 -5.59 5.05 15.63
CA VAL A 153 -6.13 4.53 16.90
C VAL A 153 -5.18 4.84 18.07
N ASN A 154 -3.88 4.62 17.86
CA ASN A 154 -2.85 4.85 18.86
C ASN A 154 -1.84 5.85 18.32
N ILE A 155 -2.01 7.13 18.66
CA ILE A 155 -1.13 8.20 18.18
C ILE A 155 0.30 7.96 18.72
N PRO A 156 1.30 7.80 17.83
CA PRO A 156 2.71 7.66 18.19
C PRO A 156 3.19 8.81 19.09
N LYS A 157 4.13 8.51 19.99
CA LYS A 157 4.67 9.50 20.94
C LYS A 157 5.38 10.64 20.21
N GLU A 158 6.05 10.29 19.12
CA GLU A 158 6.78 11.16 18.23
C GLU A 158 5.84 12.19 17.58
N LEU A 159 4.64 11.74 17.16
CA LEU A 159 3.61 12.62 16.61
C LEU A 159 3.00 13.56 17.66
N LYS A 160 2.78 13.08 18.90
CA LYS A 160 2.26 13.93 19.99
C LYS A 160 3.18 15.11 20.30
N GLY A 161 4.49 14.88 20.27
CA GLY A 161 5.49 15.94 20.48
C GLY A 161 5.43 17.03 19.40
N MET A 162 5.22 16.64 18.14
CA MET A 162 5.15 17.59 17.02
C MET A 162 3.91 18.48 17.05
N VAL A 163 2.73 17.89 17.30
CA VAL A 163 1.48 18.67 17.38
C VAL A 163 1.58 19.70 18.51
N SER A 164 2.15 19.32 19.65
CA SER A 164 2.36 20.24 20.77
C SER A 164 3.34 21.37 20.42
N PHE A 165 4.41 21.08 19.68
CA PHE A 165 5.40 22.09 19.30
C PHE A 165 4.82 23.12 18.33
N MET A 166 4.12 22.67 17.28
CA MET A 166 3.49 23.57 16.30
C MET A 166 2.39 24.43 16.93
N GLN A 167 1.63 23.87 17.89
CA GLN A 167 0.60 24.64 18.59
C GLN A 167 1.18 25.79 19.42
N VAL A 168 2.37 25.61 20.01
CA VAL A 168 3.07 26.66 20.75
C VAL A 168 3.64 27.73 19.81
N GLU A 169 4.21 27.35 18.67
CA GLU A 169 4.74 28.32 17.69
C GLU A 169 3.64 29.19 17.05
N ILE A 170 2.44 28.66 16.81
CA ILE A 170 1.32 29.43 16.24
C ILE A 170 0.73 30.42 17.26
N GLN A 171 0.98 30.22 18.56
CA GLN A 171 0.49 31.10 19.63
C GLN A 171 1.48 32.22 20.00
N LEU A 172 2.67 32.26 19.38
CA LEU A 172 3.70 33.29 19.56
C LEU A 172 3.73 34.24 18.36
#